data_AF-A0A6I3CVN4-F1
#
_entry.id   AF-A0A6I3CVN4-F1
#
_cell.length_a   1.000
_cell.length_b   1.000
_cell.length_c   1.000
_cell.angle_alpha   90.00
_cell.angle_beta   90.00
_cell.angle_gamma   90.00
#
_symmetry.space_group_name_H-M   'P 1'
#
loop_
_entity.id
_entity.type
_entity.pdbx_description
1 polymer ?
#
loop_
_entity_poly.entity_id
_entity_poly.type
_entity_poly.pdbx_seq_one_letter_code
_entity_poly.pdbx_strand_id
1 'polypeptide(L)'
;MSKAFLVLDDGTIFEGESWACEGETFGEAVFSTGMTGYQETLTDPSYHKQVVIMTAPHIGNTGMNKEDEESKKIWVSGFVVRNPSPVVSNWRATSSLEEDLIANEVVGIRGVDTRAITRHLRDLGAMRVGIFSNTQLSREEMVTKVRKSPQMAGSFLADDVSTS
;
A
#
# COMPACT_ATOMS: atom_id res chain seq x y z
N MET A 1 -1.47 -16.74 -9.03
CA MET A 1 -1.06 -15.39 -8.61
C MET A 1 0.29 -15.11 -9.22
N SER A 2 0.49 -13.89 -9.69
CA SER A 2 1.75 -13.48 -10.29
C SER A 2 2.72 -13.02 -9.19
N LYS A 3 4.01 -12.97 -9.53
CA LYS A 3 5.02 -12.43 -8.61
C LYS A 3 4.87 -10.93 -8.49
N ALA A 4 5.09 -10.41 -7.29
CA ALA A 4 5.19 -8.98 -7.04
C ALA A 4 6.44 -8.65 -6.24
N PHE A 5 6.95 -7.44 -6.44
CA PHE A 5 8.13 -6.92 -5.78
C PHE A 5 7.83 -5.56 -5.16
N LEU A 6 8.23 -5.39 -3.90
CA LEU A 6 8.33 -4.09 -3.25
C LEU A 6 9.79 -3.67 -3.26
N VAL A 7 10.08 -2.52 -3.86
CA VAL A 7 11.44 -2.04 -4.10
C VAL A 7 11.62 -0.68 -3.44
N LEU A 8 12.62 -0.58 -2.57
CA LEU A 8 12.99 0.65 -1.88
C LEU A 8 14.10 1.40 -2.63
N ASP A 9 14.17 2.71 -2.43
CA ASP A 9 15.15 3.62 -3.05
C ASP A 9 16.62 3.20 -2.82
N ASP A 10 16.90 2.65 -1.65
CA ASP A 10 18.23 2.18 -1.27
C ASP A 10 18.66 0.89 -1.99
N GLY A 11 17.75 0.27 -2.76
CA GLY A 11 17.98 -0.96 -3.52
C GLY A 11 17.50 -2.22 -2.81
N THR A 12 16.92 -2.11 -1.61
CA THR A 12 16.33 -3.25 -0.90
C THR A 12 15.07 -3.72 -1.63
N ILE A 13 14.95 -5.03 -1.84
CA ILE A 13 13.82 -5.64 -2.57
C ILE A 13 13.19 -6.73 -1.72
N PHE A 14 11.87 -6.66 -1.57
CA PHE A 14 11.05 -7.67 -0.93
C PHE A 14 10.18 -8.35 -1.98
N GLU A 15 10.23 -9.69 -2.04
CA GLU A 15 9.41 -10.50 -2.96
C GLU A 15 8.14 -10.97 -2.24
N GLY A 16 7.02 -10.91 -2.96
CA GLY A 16 5.72 -11.36 -2.51
C GLY A 16 4.85 -11.77 -3.69
N GLU A 17 3.54 -11.79 -3.47
CA GLU A 17 2.53 -12.13 -4.46
C GLU A 17 1.70 -10.90 -4.81
N SER A 18 1.28 -10.79 -6.07
CA SER A 18 0.31 -9.77 -6.48
C SER A 18 -1.00 -9.93 -5.71
N TRP A 19 -1.62 -8.82 -5.33
CA TRP A 19 -2.90 -8.80 -4.64
C TRP A 19 -3.68 -7.54 -4.98
N ALA A 20 -5.02 -7.62 -5.03
CA ALA A 20 -5.86 -6.56 -5.58
C ALA A 20 -5.51 -6.22 -7.04
N CYS A 21 -5.15 -4.97 -7.35
CA CYS A 21 -4.81 -4.56 -8.71
C CYS A 21 -3.36 -4.97 -9.07
N GLU A 22 -3.15 -5.49 -10.29
CA GLU A 22 -1.81 -5.71 -10.84
C GLU A 22 -1.35 -4.45 -11.60
N GLY A 23 -0.09 -4.06 -11.42
CA GLY A 23 0.49 -2.93 -12.14
C GLY A 23 1.81 -2.48 -11.52
N GLU A 24 2.17 -1.23 -11.81
CA GLU A 24 3.26 -0.53 -11.12
C GLU A 24 2.72 0.72 -10.42
N THR A 25 3.14 0.92 -9.18
CA THR A 25 2.82 2.14 -8.42
C THR A 25 4.05 2.63 -7.69
N PHE A 26 4.10 3.93 -7.42
CA PHE A 26 5.19 4.60 -6.74
C PHE A 26 4.65 5.50 -5.64
N GLY A 27 5.42 5.65 -4.57
CA GLY A 27 5.09 6.55 -3.48
C GLY A 27 6.17 6.61 -2.42
N GLU A 28 5.83 7.16 -1.27
CA GLU A 28 6.65 7.11 -0.07
C GLU A 28 6.24 5.92 0.81
N ALA A 29 7.22 5.13 1.27
CA ALA A 29 6.99 3.99 2.13
C ALA A 29 6.72 4.46 3.56
N VAL A 30 5.51 4.17 4.05
CA VAL A 30 5.11 4.41 5.43
C VAL A 30 4.56 3.12 6.02
N PHE A 31 4.70 2.95 7.34
CA PHE A 31 4.12 1.80 8.03
C PHE A 31 3.07 2.26 9.04
N SER A 32 2.02 1.45 9.19
CA SER A 32 0.99 1.65 10.22
C SER A 32 1.04 0.54 11.26
N THR A 33 1.03 0.95 12.52
CA THR A 33 0.93 0.05 13.69
C THR A 33 -0.50 -0.24 14.10
N GLY A 34 -1.49 0.31 13.39
CA GLY A 34 -2.90 -0.01 13.59
C GLY A 34 -3.14 -1.50 13.38
N MET A 35 -3.63 -2.18 14.41
CA MET A 35 -4.05 -3.59 14.31
C MET A 35 -5.48 -3.75 13.79
N THR A 36 -6.23 -2.66 13.81
CA THR A 36 -7.60 -2.49 13.33
C THR A 36 -7.70 -1.14 12.65
N GLY A 37 -8.83 -0.86 12.01
CA GLY A 37 -9.06 0.44 11.39
C GLY A 37 -8.23 0.69 10.13
N TYR A 38 -7.97 -0.38 9.36
CA TYR A 38 -7.27 -0.26 8.09
C TYR A 38 -8.09 0.50 7.05
N GLN A 39 -9.42 0.54 7.20
CA GLN A 39 -10.32 1.26 6.30
C GLN A 39 -10.14 2.79 6.43
N GLU A 40 -10.03 3.29 7.65
CA GLU A 40 -9.77 4.69 7.97
C GLU A 40 -8.40 5.10 7.41
N THR A 41 -7.40 4.23 7.55
CA THR A 41 -6.05 4.46 6.99
C THR A 41 -6.08 4.56 5.45
N LEU A 42 -6.91 3.76 4.79
CA LEU A 42 -7.01 3.77 3.32
C LEU A 42 -7.74 5.01 2.78
N THR A 43 -8.71 5.52 3.55
CA THR A 43 -9.60 6.62 3.13
C THR A 43 -9.15 7.99 3.63
N ASP A 44 -8.12 8.07 4.48
CA ASP A 44 -7.53 9.34 4.93
C ASP A 44 -6.71 10.02 3.80
N PRO A 45 -7.07 11.26 3.40
CA PRO A 45 -6.35 12.04 2.38
C PRO A 45 -4.86 12.25 2.68
N SER A 46 -4.45 12.17 3.96
CA SER A 46 -3.06 12.34 4.39
C SER A 46 -2.12 11.30 3.79
N TYR A 47 -2.64 10.15 3.37
CA TYR A 47 -1.87 9.08 2.73
C TYR A 47 -1.76 9.21 1.20
N HIS A 48 -2.15 10.35 0.64
CA HIS A 48 -1.99 10.59 -0.79
C HIS A 48 -0.51 10.46 -1.22
N LYS A 49 -0.25 9.68 -2.28
CA LYS A 49 1.11 9.34 -2.77
C LYS A 49 1.95 8.50 -1.82
N GLN A 50 1.34 7.88 -0.81
CA GLN A 50 2.00 6.96 0.11
C GLN A 50 1.64 5.51 -0.19
N VAL A 51 2.62 4.63 0.02
CA VAL A 51 2.44 3.18 0.03
C VAL A 51 2.43 2.72 1.48
N VAL A 52 1.28 2.24 1.94
CA VAL A 52 1.07 1.90 3.34
C VAL A 52 1.40 0.43 3.59
N ILE A 53 2.26 0.20 4.57
CA ILE A 53 2.68 -1.12 5.04
C ILE A 53 2.02 -1.43 6.37
N MET A 54 1.16 -2.43 6.37
CA MET A 54 0.51 -2.88 7.60
C MET A 54 1.44 -3.79 8.38
N THR A 55 1.71 -3.41 9.63
CA THR A 55 2.48 -4.24 10.56
C THR A 55 1.68 -5.43 11.08
N ALA A 56 0.35 -5.28 11.19
CA ALA A 56 -0.54 -6.34 11.61
C ALA A 56 -0.60 -7.44 10.54
N PRO A 57 -0.43 -8.72 10.92
CA PRO A 57 -0.27 -9.79 9.95
C PRO A 57 -1.56 -10.11 9.19
N HIS A 58 -2.72 -9.96 9.85
CA HIS A 58 -4.04 -10.25 9.29
C HIS A 58 -4.79 -8.95 9.05
N ILE A 59 -5.05 -8.65 7.78
CA ILE A 59 -5.73 -7.43 7.33
C ILE A 59 -6.91 -7.82 6.42
N GLY A 60 -8.04 -7.13 6.50
CA GLY A 60 -9.24 -7.44 5.71
C GLY A 60 -10.25 -8.38 6.40
N ASN A 61 -9.99 -8.78 7.65
CA ASN A 61 -10.88 -9.67 8.41
C ASN A 61 -12.27 -9.08 8.68
N THR A 62 -12.36 -7.75 8.85
CA THR A 62 -13.63 -7.05 9.05
C THR A 62 -14.29 -6.60 7.76
N GLY A 63 -13.69 -6.90 6.59
CA GLY A 63 -14.15 -6.38 5.30
C GLY A 63 -14.06 -4.86 5.25
N MET A 64 -14.93 -4.27 4.44
CA MET A 64 -15.14 -2.83 4.32
C MET A 64 -16.64 -2.54 4.49
N ASN A 65 -16.97 -1.33 4.93
CA ASN A 65 -18.34 -0.86 5.03
C ASN A 65 -18.45 0.61 4.58
N LYS A 66 -19.65 1.12 4.32
CA LYS A 66 -19.82 2.53 3.88
C LYS A 66 -19.89 3.55 5.02
N GLU A 67 -19.96 3.10 6.27
CA GLU A 67 -20.12 3.97 7.44
C GLU A 67 -18.78 4.47 7.99
N ASP A 68 -17.71 3.68 7.81
CA ASP A 68 -16.37 3.93 8.31
C ASP A 68 -15.44 4.51 7.20
N GLU A 69 -16.00 5.01 6.09
CA GLU A 69 -15.24 5.73 5.05
C GLU A 69 -15.03 7.20 5.46
N GLU A 70 -13.78 7.59 5.74
CA GLU A 70 -13.42 8.98 6.08
C GLU A 70 -13.46 9.91 4.86
N SER A 71 -13.44 9.36 3.64
CA SER A 71 -13.60 10.13 2.41
C SER A 71 -14.17 9.29 1.26
N LYS A 72 -14.55 9.96 0.17
CA LYS A 72 -15.23 9.36 -1.00
C LYS A 72 -14.35 8.40 -1.83
N LYS A 73 -13.06 8.30 -1.56
CA LYS A 73 -12.12 7.47 -2.33
C LYS A 73 -10.96 6.98 -1.48
N ILE A 74 -10.32 5.90 -1.93
CA ILE A 74 -9.05 5.45 -1.36
C ILE A 74 -7.92 6.36 -1.86
N TRP A 75 -7.10 6.87 -0.94
CA TRP A 75 -6.03 7.84 -1.28
C TRP A 75 -4.65 7.22 -1.37
N VAL A 76 -4.45 6.03 -0.79
CA VAL A 76 -3.16 5.33 -0.83
C VAL A 76 -2.80 4.99 -2.27
N SER A 77 -1.52 5.10 -2.61
CA SER A 77 -1.01 4.73 -3.93
C SER A 77 -0.73 3.23 -4.05
N GLY A 78 -0.51 2.56 -2.92
CA GLY A 78 -0.31 1.13 -2.87
C GLY A 78 -0.48 0.58 -1.47
N PHE A 79 -0.73 -0.72 -1.38
CA PHE A 79 -1.03 -1.36 -0.10
C PHE A 79 -0.27 -2.67 0.09
N VAL A 80 0.35 -2.81 1.26
CA VAL A 80 1.32 -3.89 1.54
C VAL A 80 0.89 -4.62 2.80
N VAL A 81 0.63 -5.93 2.66
CA VAL A 81 0.14 -6.77 3.75
C VAL A 81 0.93 -8.08 3.86
N ARG A 82 0.95 -8.68 5.06
CA ARG A 82 1.52 -10.01 5.24
C ARG A 82 0.55 -11.08 4.75
N ASN A 83 -0.60 -11.20 5.41
CA ASN A 83 -1.63 -12.20 5.11
C ASN A 83 -3.01 -11.52 5.01
N PRO A 84 -3.49 -11.16 3.81
CA PRO A 84 -4.86 -10.69 3.67
C PRO A 84 -5.83 -11.80 4.06
N SER A 85 -6.90 -11.43 4.76
CA SER A 85 -7.93 -12.39 5.17
C SER A 85 -8.70 -12.86 3.94
N PRO A 86 -8.78 -14.18 3.68
CA PRO A 86 -9.56 -14.71 2.55
C PRO A 86 -11.06 -14.65 2.79
N VAL A 87 -11.47 -14.47 4.06
CA VAL A 87 -12.87 -14.42 4.47
C VAL A 87 -13.10 -13.15 5.27
N VAL A 88 -14.20 -12.48 4.94
CA VAL A 88 -14.73 -11.35 5.69
C VAL A 88 -15.72 -11.89 6.72
N SER A 89 -15.53 -11.52 7.99
CA SER A 89 -16.42 -11.94 9.08
C SER A 89 -16.73 -10.77 10.00
N ASN A 90 -17.64 -9.91 9.55
CA ASN A 90 -18.18 -8.82 10.34
C ASN A 90 -19.61 -8.53 9.89
N TRP A 91 -20.54 -8.34 10.84
CA TRP A 91 -21.94 -8.06 10.55
C TRP A 91 -22.15 -6.70 9.86
N ARG A 92 -21.19 -5.78 9.99
CA ARG A 92 -21.19 -4.47 9.33
C ARG A 92 -20.61 -4.52 7.91
N ALA A 93 -19.94 -5.60 7.52
CA ALA A 93 -19.24 -5.65 6.24
C ALA A 93 -20.23 -5.69 5.06
N THR A 94 -19.98 -4.83 4.07
CA THR A 94 -20.74 -4.78 2.81
C THR A 94 -19.96 -5.29 1.61
N SER A 95 -18.62 -5.27 1.70
CA SER A 95 -17.68 -5.67 0.65
C SER A 95 -16.41 -6.26 1.28
N SER A 96 -15.61 -6.94 0.47
CA SER A 96 -14.26 -7.34 0.86
C SER A 96 -13.25 -6.22 0.59
N LEU A 97 -12.20 -6.19 1.40
CA LEU A 97 -11.09 -5.25 1.22
C LEU A 97 -10.45 -5.36 -0.18
N GLU A 98 -10.33 -6.57 -0.71
CA GLU A 98 -9.75 -6.79 -2.03
C GLU A 98 -10.62 -6.19 -3.15
N GLU A 99 -11.94 -6.34 -3.07
CA GLU A 99 -12.87 -5.75 -4.04
C GLU A 99 -12.77 -4.23 -4.06
N ASP A 100 -12.70 -3.58 -2.89
CA ASP A 100 -12.61 -2.11 -2.82
C ASP A 100 -11.25 -1.58 -3.30
N LEU A 101 -10.16 -2.31 -3.03
CA LEU A 101 -8.84 -1.97 -3.58
C LEU A 101 -8.84 -2.09 -5.12
N ILE A 102 -9.46 -3.14 -5.67
CA ILE A 102 -9.58 -3.31 -7.13
C ILE A 102 -10.46 -2.20 -7.74
N ALA A 103 -11.59 -1.88 -7.11
CA ALA A 103 -12.51 -0.83 -7.58
C ALA A 103 -11.88 0.56 -7.61
N ASN A 104 -10.87 0.82 -6.76
CA ASN A 104 -10.12 2.07 -6.69
C ASN A 104 -8.74 1.98 -7.39
N GLU A 105 -8.48 0.91 -8.17
CA GLU A 105 -7.23 0.73 -8.92
C GLU A 105 -5.95 0.75 -8.04
N VAL A 106 -6.07 0.31 -6.78
CA VAL A 106 -4.94 0.28 -5.84
C VAL A 106 -4.10 -0.97 -6.06
N VAL A 107 -2.83 -0.78 -6.37
CA VAL A 107 -1.87 -1.88 -6.54
C VAL A 107 -1.48 -2.43 -5.16
N GLY A 108 -1.69 -3.73 -4.98
CA GLY A 108 -1.42 -4.42 -3.73
C GLY A 108 -0.34 -5.50 -3.84
N ILE A 109 0.34 -5.75 -2.73
CA ILE A 109 1.26 -6.88 -2.58
C ILE A 109 1.02 -7.58 -1.24
N ARG A 110 1.05 -8.91 -1.28
CA ARG A 110 0.89 -9.75 -0.10
C ARG A 110 2.04 -10.73 0.09
N GLY A 111 2.10 -11.37 1.25
CA GLY A 111 3.08 -12.43 1.54
C GLY A 111 4.51 -11.92 1.80
N VAL A 112 4.71 -10.59 1.85
CA VAL A 112 6.01 -9.98 2.16
C VAL A 112 6.30 -9.98 3.65
N ASP A 113 7.57 -9.91 4.04
CA ASP A 113 7.94 -9.75 5.45
C ASP A 113 7.77 -8.28 5.88
N THR A 114 6.54 -7.92 6.27
CA THR A 114 6.21 -6.56 6.73
C THR A 114 7.00 -6.15 7.97
N ARG A 115 7.47 -7.10 8.79
CA ARG A 115 8.31 -6.81 9.96
C ARG A 115 9.72 -6.39 9.54
N ALA A 116 10.32 -7.08 8.57
CA ALA A 116 11.60 -6.69 8.01
C ALA A 116 11.52 -5.29 7.37
N ILE A 117 10.48 -5.04 6.57
CA ILE A 117 10.24 -3.72 5.96
C ILE A 117 10.08 -2.64 7.04
N THR A 118 9.27 -2.88 8.06
CA THR A 118 9.04 -1.91 9.14
C THR A 118 10.32 -1.57 9.89
N ARG A 119 11.15 -2.57 10.21
CA ARG A 119 12.43 -2.34 10.89
C ARG A 119 13.36 -1.49 10.02
N HIS A 120 13.39 -1.79 8.72
CA HIS A 120 14.20 -1.06 7.76
C HIS A 120 13.81 0.42 7.69
N LEU A 121 12.51 0.71 7.56
CA LEU A 121 11.98 2.07 7.54
C LEU A 121 12.16 2.80 8.88
N ARG A 122 12.08 2.09 10.01
CA ARG A 122 12.31 2.68 11.32
C ARG A 122 13.77 3.10 11.51
N ASP A 123 14.71 2.31 11.01
CA ASP A 123 16.14 2.54 11.23
C ASP A 123 16.71 3.56 10.21
N LEU A 124 16.16 3.66 8.99
CA LEU A 124 16.64 4.53 7.91
C LEU A 124 15.71 5.71 7.56
N GLY A 125 14.48 5.72 8.07
CA GLY A 125 13.46 6.72 7.77
C GLY A 125 12.58 6.36 6.57
N ALA A 126 11.57 7.21 6.32
CA ALA A 126 10.72 7.11 5.15
C ALA A 126 11.53 7.33 3.87
N MET A 127 11.21 6.56 2.83
CA MET A 127 11.92 6.59 1.55
C MET A 127 11.00 6.26 0.40
N ARG A 128 11.46 6.52 -0.83
CA ARG A 128 10.70 6.17 -2.04
C ARG A 128 10.59 4.65 -2.17
N VAL A 129 9.42 4.23 -2.64
CA VAL A 129 9.11 2.83 -2.88
C VAL A 129 8.33 2.68 -4.18
N GLY A 130 8.49 1.52 -4.81
CA GLY A 130 7.61 1.06 -5.88
C GLY A 130 7.12 -0.36 -5.63
N ILE A 131 5.87 -0.62 -5.99
CA ILE A 131 5.33 -1.98 -6.09
C ILE A 131 5.28 -2.32 -7.57
N PHE A 132 5.78 -3.49 -7.94
CA PHE A 132 5.75 -4.02 -9.30
C PHE A 132 5.12 -5.40 -9.30
N SER A 133 3.97 -5.55 -9.94
CA SER A 133 3.30 -6.83 -10.13
C SER A 133 3.46 -7.30 -11.57
N ASN A 134 3.68 -8.61 -11.76
CA ASN A 134 3.77 -9.25 -13.08
C ASN A 134 4.77 -8.57 -14.05
N THR A 135 5.89 -8.09 -13.52
CA THR A 135 6.90 -7.36 -14.31
C THR A 135 7.98 -8.27 -14.88
N GLN A 136 8.51 -7.93 -16.05
CA GLN A 136 9.70 -8.55 -16.66
C GLN A 136 10.98 -7.74 -16.41
N LEU A 137 10.88 -6.63 -15.67
CA LEU A 137 12.01 -5.77 -15.38
C LEU A 137 13.07 -6.49 -14.52
N SER A 138 14.34 -6.16 -14.76
CA SER A 138 15.43 -6.57 -13.88
C SER A 138 15.30 -5.87 -12.52
N ARG A 139 15.99 -6.43 -11.51
CA ARG A 139 16.09 -5.80 -10.18
C ARG A 139 16.70 -4.40 -10.27
N GLU A 140 17.71 -4.19 -11.11
CA GLU A 140 18.31 -2.86 -11.29
C GLU A 140 17.36 -1.87 -11.97
N GLU A 141 16.58 -2.34 -12.95
CA GLU A 141 15.60 -1.49 -13.64
C GLU A 141 14.49 -1.01 -12.71
N MET A 142 14.00 -1.90 -11.84
CA MET A 142 13.01 -1.53 -10.82
C MET A 142 13.54 -0.46 -9.86
N VAL A 143 14.76 -0.63 -9.34
CA VAL A 143 15.40 0.36 -8.46
C VAL A 143 15.60 1.70 -9.19
N THR A 144 15.98 1.66 -10.47
CA THR A 144 16.13 2.86 -11.28
C THR A 144 14.81 3.59 -11.47
N LYS A 145 13.69 2.88 -11.68
CA LYS A 145 12.36 3.48 -11.75
C LYS A 145 11.96 4.12 -10.42
N VAL A 146 12.16 3.45 -9.30
CA VAL A 146 11.87 4.01 -7.96
C VAL A 146 12.70 5.27 -7.70
N ARG A 147 13.98 5.29 -8.08
CA ARG A 147 14.84 6.48 -7.96
C ARG A 147 14.44 7.66 -8.84
N LYS A 148 13.67 7.42 -9.91
CA LYS A 148 13.13 8.46 -10.79
C LYS A 148 11.78 9.00 -10.31
N SER A 149 11.13 8.33 -9.35
CA SER A 149 9.85 8.82 -8.84
C SER A 149 10.05 10.12 -8.04
N PRO A 150 9.07 11.04 -8.11
CA PRO A 150 9.13 12.30 -7.38
C PRO A 150 9.16 12.04 -5.87
N GLN A 151 9.96 12.81 -5.15
CA GLN A 151 10.07 12.72 -3.70
C GLN A 151 8.90 13.47 -3.04
N MET A 152 8.28 12.88 -2.01
CA MET A 152 7.23 13.55 -1.25
C MET A 152 7.76 14.74 -0.44
N ALA A 153 8.97 14.65 0.10
CA ALA A 153 9.62 15.76 0.79
C ALA A 153 9.73 17.00 -0.13
N GLY A 154 9.01 18.08 0.24
CA GLY A 154 8.96 19.33 -0.53
C GLY A 154 7.82 19.42 -1.54
N SER A 155 6.97 18.40 -1.67
CA SER A 155 5.77 18.42 -2.52
C SER A 155 4.59 19.08 -1.79
N PHE A 156 3.89 20.01 -2.45
CA PHE A 156 2.70 20.66 -1.92
C PHE A 156 1.45 19.79 -2.19
N LEU A 157 1.21 18.79 -1.33
CA LEU A 157 0.12 17.81 -1.50
C LEU A 157 -1.25 18.30 -1.03
N ALA A 158 -1.30 19.43 -0.33
CA ALA A 158 -2.54 19.99 0.22
C ALA A 158 -3.50 20.49 -0.87
N ASP A 159 -3.00 21.00 -1.99
CA ASP A 159 -3.84 21.43 -3.12
C ASP A 159 -4.51 20.24 -3.83
N ASP A 160 -3.83 19.10 -3.91
CA ASP A 160 -4.33 17.89 -4.59
C ASP A 160 -5.54 17.25 -3.85
N VAL A 161 -5.72 17.59 -2.57
CA VAL A 161 -6.77 17.03 -1.71
C VAL A 161 -7.81 18.06 -1.25
N SER A 162 -7.60 19.35 -1.56
CA SER A 162 -8.53 20.42 -1.16
C SER A 162 -9.78 20.42 -2.04
N THR A 163 -10.94 20.63 -1.43
CA THR A 163 -12.18 20.86 -2.17
C THR A 163 -12.17 22.28 -2.76
N SER A 164 -12.60 22.43 -4.01
CA SER A 164 -12.86 23.73 -4.63
C SER A 164 -14.19 24.34 -4.15
#